data_AF-A0A2Z6S4C1-F1
#
_entry.id   AF-A0A2Z6S4C1-F1
#
_cell.length_a   1.000
_cell.length_b   1.000
_cell.length_c   1.000
_cell.angle_alpha   90.00
_cell.angle_beta   90.00
_cell.angle_gamma   90.00
#
_symmetry.space_group_name_H-M   'P 1'
#
loop_
_entity.id
_entity.type
_entity.pdbx_description
1 polymer ?
#
loop_
_entity_poly.entity_id
_entity_poly.type
_entity_poly.pdbx_seq_one_letter_code
_entity_poly.pdbx_strand_id
1 'polypeptide(L)'
;MSNKLRKELEIPIRRKSNVIFKIANGNKIASLGIAEIEIKLDEGLIIPMRVEIIDSGKKDLILETDLLKYGIINLEEGILTMRIDDEEYEIPISFRNKNKEIKESSESENENNNEYESESESNSEYESEDNQELYEKEEEMYTELVRKHYLNKSENESENELKV
;
A
#
# COMPACT_ATOMS: atom_id res chain seq x y z
N MET A 1 1.10 6.27 5.91
CA MET A 1 2.41 6.73 6.44
C MET A 1 2.29 7.25 7.87
N SER A 2 3.30 7.03 8.72
CA SER A 2 3.34 7.60 10.08
C SER A 2 3.72 9.09 10.09
N ASN A 3 3.11 9.87 10.99
CA ASN A 3 3.42 11.31 11.16
C ASN A 3 4.88 11.55 11.58
N LYS A 4 5.50 10.61 12.30
CA LYS A 4 6.92 10.70 12.67
C LYS A 4 7.82 10.61 11.44
N LEU A 5 7.61 9.62 10.57
CA LEU A 5 8.36 9.47 9.32
C LEU A 5 8.15 10.69 8.42
N ARG A 6 6.91 11.14 8.28
CA ARG A 6 6.55 12.34 7.51
C ARG A 6 7.38 13.56 7.96
N LYS A 7 7.44 13.84 9.26
CA LYS A 7 8.17 15.00 9.80
C LYS A 7 9.67 14.92 9.52
N GLU A 8 10.25 13.74 9.64
CA GLU A 8 11.67 13.50 9.40
C GLU A 8 12.06 13.69 7.93
N LEU A 9 11.21 13.24 7.02
CA LEU A 9 11.37 13.47 5.58
C LEU A 9 10.88 14.85 5.12
N GLU A 10 10.44 15.70 6.05
CA GLU A 10 9.93 17.05 5.80
C GLU A 10 8.74 17.11 4.81
N ILE A 11 7.96 16.01 4.73
CA ILE A 11 6.85 15.89 3.79
C ILE A 11 5.63 16.66 4.32
N PRO A 12 5.04 17.61 3.60
CA PRO A 12 3.86 18.34 4.05
C PRO A 12 2.57 17.52 3.86
N ILE A 13 1.58 17.78 4.72
CA ILE A 13 0.20 17.32 4.50
C ILE A 13 -0.43 18.24 3.45
N ARG A 14 -0.91 17.65 2.35
CA ARG A 14 -1.45 18.39 1.19
C ARG A 14 -2.97 18.52 1.24
N ARG A 15 -3.67 17.52 1.81
CA ARG A 15 -5.14 17.49 1.85
C ARG A 15 -5.65 17.09 3.22
N LYS A 16 -6.87 17.54 3.54
CA LYS A 16 -7.60 17.05 4.71
C LYS A 16 -8.13 15.64 4.40
N SER A 17 -8.24 14.82 5.43
CA SER A 17 -8.91 13.52 5.39
C SER A 17 -9.80 13.37 6.61
N ASN A 18 -10.94 12.72 6.43
CA ASN A 18 -11.87 12.36 7.51
C ASN A 18 -11.86 10.85 7.77
N VAL A 19 -10.87 10.12 7.21
CA VAL A 19 -10.77 8.67 7.33
C VAL A 19 -10.39 8.27 8.76
N ILE A 20 -11.05 7.23 9.27
CA ILE A 20 -10.74 6.58 10.54
C ILE A 20 -10.38 5.13 10.26
N PHE A 21 -9.15 4.76 10.59
CA PHE A 21 -8.65 3.39 10.44
C PHE A 21 -8.99 2.55 11.66
N LYS A 22 -9.42 1.31 11.43
CA LYS A 22 -9.42 0.27 12.47
C LYS A 22 -8.16 -0.58 12.28
N ILE A 23 -7.22 -0.47 13.22
CA ILE A 23 -5.95 -1.21 13.18
C ILE A 23 -6.18 -2.66 13.63
N ALA A 24 -5.26 -3.57 13.27
CA ALA A 24 -5.35 -5.00 13.58
C ALA A 24 -5.55 -5.34 15.07
N ASN A 25 -5.13 -4.47 16.00
CA ASN A 25 -5.37 -4.62 17.44
C ASN A 25 -6.76 -4.12 17.89
N GLY A 26 -7.64 -3.77 16.94
CA GLY A 26 -8.98 -3.26 17.19
C GLY A 26 -9.05 -1.75 17.44
N ASN A 27 -7.92 -1.08 17.69
CA ASN A 27 -7.91 0.36 18.00
C ASN A 27 -8.27 1.19 16.77
N LYS A 28 -9.02 2.27 16.99
CA LYS A 28 -9.34 3.25 15.95
C LYS A 28 -8.32 4.39 15.97
N ILE A 29 -7.85 4.79 14.80
CA ILE A 29 -6.92 5.92 14.61
C ILE A 29 -7.44 6.79 13.47
N ALA A 30 -7.63 8.08 13.74
CA ALA A 30 -8.01 9.04 12.72
C ALA A 30 -6.79 9.45 11.87
N SER A 31 -7.01 9.66 10.58
CA SER A 31 -6.04 10.32 9.73
C SER A 31 -5.83 11.77 10.16
N LEU A 32 -4.59 12.25 10.00
CA LEU A 32 -4.20 13.65 10.13
C LEU A 32 -4.29 14.39 8.78
N GLY A 33 -4.52 13.66 7.69
CA GLY A 33 -4.59 14.18 6.32
C GLY A 33 -3.77 13.33 5.35
N ILE A 34 -3.76 13.75 4.09
CA ILE A 34 -3.10 13.03 3.00
C ILE A 34 -1.83 13.77 2.59
N ALA A 35 -0.75 13.03 2.37
CA ALA A 35 0.45 13.51 1.71
C ALA A 35 0.57 12.92 0.30
N GLU A 36 1.15 13.69 -0.61
CA GLU A 36 1.57 13.23 -1.94
C GLU A 36 3.07 13.00 -1.88
N ILE A 37 3.52 11.79 -2.25
CA ILE A 37 4.91 11.34 -2.17
C ILE A 37 5.31 10.64 -3.46
N GLU A 38 6.61 10.51 -3.68
CA GLU A 38 7.20 9.65 -4.69
C GLU A 38 8.08 8.62 -4.01
N ILE A 39 7.91 7.35 -4.36
CA ILE A 39 8.71 6.25 -3.83
C ILE A 39 9.67 5.78 -4.91
N LYS A 40 10.96 5.84 -4.62
CA LYS A 40 11.99 5.20 -5.43
C LYS A 40 12.25 3.80 -4.87
N LEU A 41 11.96 2.78 -5.66
CA LEU A 41 12.14 1.37 -5.27
C LEU A 41 13.40 0.74 -5.87
N ASP A 42 13.81 1.19 -7.05
CA ASP A 42 15.03 0.76 -7.73
C ASP A 42 15.59 1.91 -8.58
N GLU A 43 16.71 1.69 -9.28
CA GLU A 43 17.17 2.58 -10.35
C GLU A 43 16.11 2.69 -11.46
N GLY A 44 15.76 3.91 -11.87
CA GLY A 44 14.72 4.16 -12.87
C GLY A 44 13.27 4.06 -12.35
N LEU A 45 13.01 3.27 -11.31
CA LEU A 45 11.66 3.02 -10.80
C LEU A 45 11.21 4.03 -9.73
N ILE A 46 10.37 4.98 -10.15
CA ILE A 46 9.75 6.00 -9.28
C ILE A 46 8.22 5.90 -9.38
N ILE A 47 7.55 5.73 -8.23
CA ILE A 47 6.10 5.58 -8.17
C ILE A 47 5.49 6.73 -7.36
N PRO A 48 4.69 7.61 -7.98
CA PRO A 48 3.93 8.62 -7.27
C PRO A 48 2.76 7.99 -6.51
N MET A 49 2.56 8.37 -5.25
CA MET A 49 1.52 7.82 -4.39
C MET A 49 0.93 8.90 -3.47
N ARG A 50 -0.37 8.79 -3.17
CA ARG A 50 -0.99 9.50 -2.04
C ARG A 50 -1.08 8.53 -0.87
N VAL A 51 -0.78 9.04 0.32
CA VAL A 51 -0.75 8.23 1.53
C VAL A 51 -1.41 8.97 2.68
N GLU A 52 -2.21 8.23 3.43
CA GLU A 52 -2.85 8.73 4.64
C GLU A 52 -1.83 8.86 5.78
N ILE A 53 -1.87 9.97 6.52
CA ILE A 53 -0.96 10.26 7.61
C ILE A 53 -1.63 9.90 8.93
N ILE A 54 -1.10 8.91 9.64
CA ILE A 54 -1.61 8.53 10.97
C ILE A 54 -0.59 8.83 12.06
N ASP A 55 -1.06 9.09 13.27
CA ASP A 55 -0.17 9.18 14.42
C ASP A 55 0.21 7.77 14.91
N SER A 56 1.51 7.52 15.00
CA SER A 56 2.06 6.21 15.39
C SER A 56 3.38 6.36 16.11
N GLY A 57 3.65 5.43 17.03
CA GLY A 57 4.92 5.36 17.74
C GLY A 57 6.12 5.04 16.83
N LYS A 58 5.87 4.37 15.70
CA LYS A 58 6.90 3.91 14.75
C LYS A 58 7.07 4.86 13.55
N LYS A 59 8.16 4.69 12.81
CA LYS A 59 8.52 5.46 11.61
C LYS A 59 8.34 4.61 10.37
N ASP A 60 7.09 4.24 10.09
CA ASP A 60 6.78 3.27 9.04
C ASP A 60 5.97 3.93 7.91
N LEU A 61 6.19 3.42 6.70
CA LEU A 61 5.33 3.58 5.53
C LEU A 61 4.70 2.21 5.27
N ILE A 62 3.37 2.17 5.20
CA ILE A 62 2.62 0.98 4.83
C ILE A 62 2.20 1.20 3.37
N LEU A 63 2.57 0.27 2.51
CA LEU A 63 2.11 0.21 1.13
C LEU A 63 0.99 -0.80 1.10
N GLU A 64 -0.18 -0.35 0.66
CA GLU A 64 -1.36 -1.18 0.53
C GLU A 64 -1.32 -1.98 -0.78
N THR A 65 -2.38 -2.73 -1.04
CA THR A 65 -2.51 -3.56 -2.25
C THR A 65 -2.51 -2.76 -3.54
N ASP A 66 -2.70 -1.44 -3.48
CA ASP A 66 -2.58 -0.55 -4.63
C ASP A 66 -1.22 -0.65 -5.34
N LEU A 67 -0.16 -0.97 -4.61
CA LEU A 67 1.15 -1.22 -5.23
C LEU A 67 1.13 -2.43 -6.18
N LEU A 68 0.26 -3.42 -5.90
CA LEU A 68 0.12 -4.65 -6.69
C LEU A 68 -0.61 -4.41 -8.02
N LYS A 69 -1.16 -3.23 -8.26
CA LYS A 69 -1.62 -2.83 -9.60
C LYS A 69 -0.47 -2.87 -10.62
N TYR A 70 0.76 -2.69 -10.15
CA TYR A 70 1.97 -2.65 -10.97
C TYR A 70 2.82 -3.92 -10.89
N GLY A 71 2.46 -4.90 -10.04
CA GLY A 71 3.37 -6.02 -9.81
C GLY A 71 2.80 -7.19 -9.01
N ILE A 72 3.56 -8.29 -8.99
CA ILE A 72 3.22 -9.56 -8.35
C ILE A 72 4.28 -9.89 -7.32
N ILE A 73 3.84 -10.31 -6.13
CA ILE A 73 4.73 -10.80 -5.09
C ILE A 73 4.89 -12.31 -5.20
N ASN A 74 6.11 -12.79 -5.43
CA ASN A 74 6.50 -14.17 -5.26
C ASN A 74 7.10 -14.37 -3.85
N LEU A 75 6.33 -14.99 -2.96
CA LEU A 75 6.78 -15.29 -1.58
C LEU A 75 7.77 -16.45 -1.54
N GLU A 76 7.74 -17.40 -2.48
CA GLU A 76 8.69 -18.51 -2.47
C GLU A 76 10.10 -18.02 -2.81
N GLU A 77 10.19 -17.13 -3.79
CA GLU A 77 11.46 -16.53 -4.24
C GLU A 77 11.84 -15.29 -3.42
N GLY A 78 10.88 -14.67 -2.72
CA GLY A 78 11.09 -13.44 -1.98
C GLY A 78 11.33 -12.25 -2.92
N ILE A 79 10.58 -12.18 -4.02
CA ILE A 79 10.73 -11.16 -5.07
C ILE A 79 9.38 -10.47 -5.30
N LEU A 80 9.40 -9.15 -5.45
CA LEU A 80 8.33 -8.36 -6.04
C LEU A 80 8.72 -8.05 -7.48
N THR A 81 7.98 -8.60 -8.44
CA THR A 81 8.16 -8.32 -9.87
C THR A 81 7.18 -7.23 -10.28
N MET A 82 7.67 -6.11 -10.79
CA MET A 82 6.84 -4.98 -11.24
C MET A 82 7.01 -4.74 -12.74
N ARG A 83 5.92 -4.37 -13.42
CA ARG A 83 5.96 -3.97 -14.84
C ARG A 83 5.39 -2.57 -15.01
N ILE A 84 6.22 -1.63 -15.46
CA ILE A 84 5.87 -0.23 -15.68
C ILE A 84 6.52 0.21 -16.99
N ASP A 85 5.74 0.84 -17.89
CA ASP A 85 6.21 1.33 -19.20
C ASP A 85 6.99 0.30 -20.03
N ASP A 86 6.50 -0.95 -20.03
CA ASP A 86 7.13 -2.12 -20.68
C ASP A 86 8.50 -2.56 -20.13
N GLU A 87 8.97 -1.96 -19.03
CA GLU A 87 10.12 -2.41 -18.28
C GLU A 87 9.71 -3.31 -17.10
N GLU A 88 10.55 -4.30 -16.82
CA GLU A 88 10.36 -5.26 -15.72
C GLU A 88 11.41 -5.04 -14.63
N TYR A 89 10.97 -4.97 -13.39
CA TYR A 89 11.79 -4.70 -12.21
C TYR A 89 11.63 -5.84 -11.20
N GLU A 90 12.74 -6.41 -10.74
CA GLU A 90 12.76 -7.43 -9.69
C GLU A 90 13.31 -6.85 -8.39
N ILE A 91 12.43 -6.65 -7.41
CA ILE A 91 12.80 -6.06 -6.13
C ILE A 91 12.84 -7.16 -5.06
N PRO A 92 13.98 -7.39 -4.40
CA PRO A 92 14.06 -8.37 -3.33
C PRO A 92 13.23 -7.90 -2.12
N ILE A 93 12.38 -8.80 -1.61
CA ILE A 93 11.54 -8.54 -0.44
C ILE A 93 11.85 -9.53 0.68
N SER A 94 11.68 -9.08 1.92
CA SER A 94 11.75 -9.94 3.10
C SER A 94 10.38 -10.05 3.74
N PHE A 95 9.95 -11.27 4.04
CA PHE A 95 8.69 -11.53 4.72
C PHE A 95 8.90 -12.45 5.91
N ARG A 96 8.00 -12.35 6.89
CA ARG A 96 8.04 -13.19 8.09
C ARG A 96 6.95 -14.25 8.01
N ASN A 97 7.33 -15.48 7.71
CA ASN A 97 6.45 -16.62 7.91
C ASN A 97 6.23 -16.87 9.41
N LYS A 98 4.98 -16.74 9.86
CA LYS A 98 4.60 -17.14 11.23
C LYS A 98 4.49 -18.67 11.40
N ASN A 99 4.55 -19.43 10.30
CA ASN A 99 4.49 -20.89 10.32
C ASN A 99 5.90 -21.46 10.52
N LYS A 100 6.42 -21.36 11.74
CA LYS A 100 7.61 -22.09 12.17
C LYS A 100 7.11 -23.33 12.92
N GLU A 101 7.09 -24.46 12.22
CA GLU A 101 6.96 -25.85 12.69
C GLU A 101 6.11 -26.08 13.96
N ILE A 102 4.83 -26.44 13.79
CA ILE A 102 4.26 -27.46 14.69
C ILE A 102 4.97 -28.74 14.29
N LYS A 103 5.99 -29.16 15.06
CA LYS A 103 6.48 -30.52 14.94
C LYS A 103 5.30 -31.44 15.20
N GLU A 104 4.83 -32.12 14.16
CA GLU A 104 4.03 -33.32 14.31
C GLU A 104 4.90 -34.35 15.03
N SER A 105 4.94 -34.27 16.35
CA SER A 105 5.22 -35.43 17.18
C SER A 105 3.95 -36.26 17.15
N SER A 106 3.93 -37.24 16.26
CA SER A 106 3.01 -38.35 16.30
C SER A 106 3.13 -39.01 17.67
N GLU A 107 2.14 -38.81 18.55
CA GLU A 107 1.56 -39.89 19.36
C GLU A 107 0.35 -39.46 20.20
N SER A 108 -0.62 -40.37 20.20
CA SER A 108 -1.80 -40.50 21.05
C SER A 108 -3.07 -39.73 20.64
N GLU A 109 -4.00 -40.55 20.14
CA GLU A 109 -5.44 -40.35 20.06
C GLU A 109 -6.00 -39.77 21.37
N ASN A 110 -6.79 -38.70 21.26
CA ASN A 110 -7.90 -38.49 22.18
C ASN A 110 -8.96 -37.62 21.51
N GLU A 111 -10.07 -38.26 21.18
CA GLU A 111 -11.32 -37.63 20.79
C GLU A 111 -11.74 -36.62 21.86
N ASN A 112 -11.98 -35.38 21.46
CA ASN A 112 -12.96 -34.57 22.17
C ASN A 112 -13.61 -33.57 21.21
N ASN A 113 -14.79 -33.96 20.74
CA ASN A 113 -15.77 -33.08 20.11
C ASN A 113 -16.04 -31.89 21.03
N ASN A 114 -15.84 -30.67 20.57
CA ASN A 114 -16.52 -29.51 21.12
C ASN A 114 -17.02 -28.62 19.99
N GLU A 115 -18.34 -28.44 20.01
CA GLU A 115 -19.19 -27.69 19.11
C GLU A 115 -18.65 -26.29 18.76
N TYR A 116 -18.76 -25.95 17.48
CA TYR A 116 -18.63 -24.58 17.01
C TYR A 116 -19.93 -23.82 17.35
N GLU A 117 -19.91 -23.00 18.39
CA GLU A 117 -20.91 -21.93 18.53
C GLU A 117 -20.58 -20.82 17.51
N SER A 118 -21.38 -20.78 16.44
CA SER A 118 -21.41 -19.68 15.48
C SER A 118 -22.26 -18.55 16.05
N GLU A 119 -21.64 -17.52 16.60
CA GLU A 119 -22.31 -16.24 16.83
C GLU A 119 -22.16 -15.37 15.58
N SER A 120 -23.16 -15.47 14.72
CA SER A 120 -23.43 -14.51 13.65
C SER A 120 -24.07 -13.26 14.26
N GLU A 121 -23.30 -12.18 14.46
CA GLU A 121 -23.87 -10.84 14.60
C GLU A 121 -23.80 -10.12 13.24
N SER A 122 -24.96 -10.11 12.59
CA SER A 122 -25.29 -9.27 11.45
C SER A 122 -25.59 -7.84 11.90
N ASN A 123 -25.35 -6.90 10.99
CA ASN A 123 -25.79 -5.50 10.90
C ASN A 123 -24.73 -4.46 11.35
N SER A 124 -24.42 -3.41 10.59
CA SER A 124 -25.08 -2.83 9.41
C SER A 124 -24.08 -1.97 8.62
N GLU A 125 -23.98 -2.23 7.33
CA GLU A 125 -24.10 -1.26 6.23
C GLU A 125 -23.91 0.23 6.60
N TYR A 126 -22.72 0.75 6.27
CA TYR A 126 -22.51 2.14 5.86
C TYR A 126 -21.43 2.14 4.77
N GLU A 127 -21.72 1.49 3.65
CA GLU A 127 -21.13 1.89 2.37
C GLU A 127 -21.99 3.03 1.83
N SER A 128 -21.65 4.26 2.19
CA SER A 128 -22.25 5.42 1.54
C SER A 128 -21.73 5.48 0.10
N GLU A 129 -22.62 5.29 -0.88
CA GLU A 129 -22.37 5.42 -2.33
C GLU A 129 -21.62 6.74 -2.66
N ASP A 130 -21.80 7.79 -1.87
CA ASP A 130 -21.11 9.09 -1.97
C ASP A 130 -19.58 9.02 -1.84
N ASN A 131 -19.03 8.04 -1.11
CA ASN A 131 -17.57 7.90 -0.99
C ASN A 131 -16.98 7.25 -2.25
N GLN A 132 -17.70 6.34 -2.88
CA GLN A 132 -17.22 5.54 -3.99
C GLN A 132 -17.02 6.40 -5.25
N GLU A 133 -17.97 7.29 -5.54
CA GLU A 133 -17.86 8.27 -6.62
C GLU A 133 -16.71 9.28 -6.40
N LEU A 134 -16.40 9.60 -5.13
CA LEU A 134 -15.26 10.45 -4.76
C LEU A 134 -13.92 9.74 -4.98
N TYR A 135 -13.85 8.44 -4.66
CA TYR A 135 -12.67 7.60 -4.89
C TYR A 135 -12.39 7.42 -6.39
N GLU A 136 -13.43 7.13 -7.18
CA GLU A 136 -13.31 6.97 -8.65
C GLU A 136 -12.81 8.26 -9.32
N LYS A 137 -13.39 9.40 -8.95
CA LYS A 137 -12.98 10.71 -9.48
C LYS A 137 -11.58 11.11 -9.03
N GLU A 138 -11.17 10.73 -7.82
CA GLU A 138 -9.78 10.90 -7.39
C GLU A 138 -8.84 10.02 -8.21
N GLU A 139 -9.19 8.76 -8.46
CA GLU A 139 -8.43 7.77 -9.24
C GLU A 139 -8.17 8.26 -10.67
N GLU A 140 -9.18 8.76 -11.38
CA GLU A 140 -9.03 9.37 -12.70
C GLU A 140 -8.03 10.55 -12.69
N MET A 141 -8.09 11.40 -11.66
CA MET A 141 -7.17 12.52 -11.53
C MET A 141 -5.72 12.08 -11.24
N TYR A 142 -5.51 10.97 -10.51
CA TYR A 142 -4.15 10.41 -10.36
C TYR A 142 -3.62 9.89 -11.67
N THR A 143 -4.41 9.08 -12.37
CA THR A 143 -4.01 8.49 -13.64
C THR A 143 -3.57 9.58 -14.62
N GLU A 144 -4.27 10.72 -14.63
CA GLU A 144 -3.90 11.88 -15.44
C GLU A 144 -2.59 12.56 -14.97
N LEU A 145 -2.33 12.64 -13.65
CA LEU A 145 -1.08 13.18 -13.10
C LEU A 145 0.13 12.28 -13.42
N VAL A 146 -0.04 10.97 -13.23
CA VAL A 146 0.97 9.96 -13.58
C VAL A 146 1.29 10.10 -15.07
N ARG A 147 0.26 10.07 -15.93
CA ARG A 147 0.40 10.24 -17.38
C ARG A 147 1.16 11.51 -17.75
N LYS A 148 0.84 12.66 -17.15
CA LYS A 148 1.54 13.93 -17.40
C LYS A 148 3.00 13.91 -16.96
N HIS A 149 3.32 13.26 -15.84
CA HIS A 149 4.69 13.15 -15.37
C HIS A 149 5.57 12.40 -16.38
N TYR A 150 5.06 11.31 -16.95
CA TYR A 150 5.78 10.52 -17.95
C TYR A 150 5.85 11.19 -19.34
N LEU A 151 4.81 11.91 -19.77
CA LEU A 151 4.83 12.70 -21.01
C LEU A 151 5.83 13.86 -20.96
N ASN A 152 5.92 14.56 -19.83
CA ASN A 152 6.89 15.65 -19.69
C ASN A 152 8.34 15.13 -19.63
N LYS A 153 8.57 13.88 -19.20
CA LYS A 153 9.92 13.29 -19.17
C LYS A 153 10.42 12.95 -20.59
N SER A 154 9.55 12.45 -21.47
CA SER A 154 9.91 12.14 -22.87
C SER A 154 10.11 13.39 -23.75
N GLU A 155 9.40 14.48 -23.47
CA GLU A 155 9.62 15.77 -24.17
C GLU A 155 10.95 16.44 -23.77
N ASN A 156 11.40 16.28 -22.52
CA ASN A 156 12.68 16.86 -22.08
C ASN A 156 13.91 16.05 -22.51
N GLU A 157 13.77 14.75 -22.76
CA GLU A 157 14.86 13.92 -23.32
C GLU A 157 15.08 14.17 -24.82
N SER A 158 14.03 14.55 -25.56
CA SER A 158 14.12 14.83 -27.01
C SER A 158 14.68 16.23 -27.35
N GLU A 159 14.63 17.21 -26.43
CA GLU A 159 15.25 18.54 -26.64
C GLU A 159 16.78 18.55 -26.41
N ASN A 160 17.33 17.58 -25.68
CA ASN A 160 18.77 17.52 -25.41
C ASN A 160 19.60 16.80 -26.50
N GLU A 161 18.97 16.04 -27.40
CA GLU A 161 19.66 15.37 -28.52
C GLU A 161 19.82 16.26 -29.77
N LEU A 162 19.25 17.47 -29.79
CA LEU A 162 19.34 18.41 -30.92
C LEU A 162 20.40 19.53 -30.73
N LYS A 163 21.21 19.47 -29.67
CA LYS A 163 22.36 20.38 -29.45
C LYS A 163 23.66 19.61 -29.24
N VAL A 164 24.18 19.02 -30.33
CA VAL A 164 25.60 18.62 -30.45
C VAL A 164 26.15 19.16 -31.76
#